data_AF-A0A397L4U1-F1
#
_entry.id   AF-A0A397L4U1-F1
#
_cell.length_a   1.000
_cell.length_b   1.000
_cell.length_c   1.000
_cell.angle_alpha   90.00
_cell.angle_beta   90.00
_cell.angle_gamma   90.00
#
_symmetry.space_group_name_H-M   'P 1'
#
loop_
_entity.id
_entity.type
_entity.pdbx_description
1 polymer ?
#
loop_
_entity_poly.entity_id
_entity_poly.type
_entity_poly.pdbx_seq_one_letter_code
_entity_poly.pdbx_strand_id
1 'polypeptide(L)'
;MCGKGEMQSPIDLMHKRVRIVSHLGRLTRNYKPSNATLRNRGHDMMVRFEEGSSSIKINNVEYQLHQLHWHSPSEHTINGRRFALELHMVHESLNGSLAVVTVLYKIGRPDSFLNLV
;
A
#
# COMPACT_ATOMS: atom_id res chain seq x y z
N MET A 1 6.93 11.17 -13.24
CA MET A 1 8.24 11.12 -13.95
C MET A 1 9.34 10.94 -12.92
N CYS A 2 10.21 9.94 -13.10
CA CYS A 2 11.41 9.76 -12.28
C CYS A 2 12.46 10.84 -12.59
N GLY A 3 13.25 11.28 -11.59
CA GLY A 3 14.40 12.17 -11.74
C GLY A 3 14.11 13.67 -11.89
N LYS A 4 12.91 14.05 -12.37
CA LYS A 4 12.48 15.46 -12.51
C LYS A 4 11.21 15.82 -11.73
N GLY A 5 10.55 14.83 -11.13
CA GLY A 5 9.35 15.07 -10.33
C GLY A 5 9.68 15.64 -8.96
N GLU A 6 8.85 16.56 -8.46
CA GLU A 6 9.01 17.17 -7.13
C GLU A 6 8.18 16.47 -6.04
N MET A 7 7.30 15.56 -6.43
CA MET A 7 6.42 14.79 -5.55
C MET A 7 6.64 13.29 -5.77
N GLN A 8 7.88 12.83 -5.61
CA GLN A 8 8.24 11.42 -5.75
C GLN A 8 8.14 10.69 -4.41
N SER A 9 7.71 9.44 -4.49
CA SER A 9 7.85 8.45 -3.42
C SER A 9 9.09 7.57 -3.69
N PRO A 10 9.65 6.91 -2.66
CA PRO A 10 9.28 6.98 -1.24
C PRO A 10 9.77 8.25 -0.54
N ILE A 11 9.27 8.49 0.68
CA ILE A 11 9.74 9.57 1.57
C ILE A 11 10.07 9.04 2.99
N ASP A 12 10.78 9.86 3.77
CA ASP A 12 10.90 9.66 5.23
C ASP A 12 9.71 10.31 5.97
N LEU A 13 9.00 9.50 6.73
CA LEU A 13 7.89 9.91 7.58
C LEU A 13 8.42 10.36 8.94
N MET A 14 8.74 11.65 9.04
CA MET A 14 9.27 12.25 10.27
C MET A 14 8.17 12.80 11.18
N HIS A 15 8.11 12.31 12.42
CA HIS A 15 7.15 12.78 13.43
C HIS A 15 7.26 14.30 13.69
N LYS A 16 8.45 14.89 13.55
CA LYS A 16 8.66 16.34 13.76
C LYS A 16 8.04 17.23 12.69
N ARG A 17 7.74 16.68 11.50
CA ARG A 17 7.22 17.43 10.34
C ARG A 17 5.79 17.05 9.97
N VAL A 18 5.19 16.08 10.68
CA VAL A 18 3.80 15.69 10.43
C VAL A 18 2.86 16.72 11.04
N ARG A 19 1.78 17.04 10.32
CA ARG A 19 0.66 17.81 10.85
C ARG A 19 -0.46 16.84 11.22
N ILE A 20 -0.95 16.92 12.45
CA ILE A 20 -2.12 16.13 12.88
C ILE A 20 -3.36 16.72 12.21
N VAL A 21 -4.10 15.88 11.49
CA VAL A 21 -5.33 16.26 10.78
C VAL A 21 -6.46 15.34 11.23
N SER A 22 -7.07 15.66 12.37
CA SER A 22 -8.03 14.79 13.05
C SER A 22 -9.32 14.51 12.25
N HIS A 23 -9.74 15.44 11.39
CA HIS A 23 -10.96 15.30 10.59
C HIS A 23 -10.86 14.24 9.47
N LEU A 24 -9.67 13.70 9.18
CA LEU A 24 -9.52 12.59 8.23
C LEU A 24 -10.17 11.29 8.73
N GLY A 25 -10.30 11.12 10.04
CA GLY A 25 -10.89 9.93 10.64
C GLY A 25 -10.08 8.64 10.41
N ARG A 26 -10.73 7.49 10.61
CA ARG A 26 -10.14 6.17 10.34
C ARG A 26 -10.28 5.83 8.86
N LEU A 27 -9.27 5.17 8.29
CA LEU A 27 -9.35 4.65 6.93
C LEU A 27 -10.50 3.66 6.81
N THR A 28 -11.49 4.02 5.98
CA THR A 28 -12.63 3.15 5.66
C THR A 28 -12.18 2.12 4.62
N ARG A 29 -12.27 0.84 4.98
CA ARG A 29 -11.85 -0.30 4.16
C ARG A 29 -13.01 -1.29 4.08
N ASN A 30 -13.29 -1.79 2.90
CA ASN A 30 -14.23 -2.87 2.65
C ASN A 30 -13.50 -3.91 1.80
N TYR A 31 -12.74 -4.80 2.44
CA TYR A 31 -12.03 -5.87 1.75
C TYR A 31 -12.76 -7.18 1.95
N LYS A 32 -12.91 -7.94 0.88
CA LYS A 32 -13.53 -9.27 0.87
C LYS A 32 -12.55 -10.28 0.29
N PRO A 33 -12.61 -11.55 0.71
CA PRO A 33 -11.93 -12.63 0.01
C PRO A 33 -12.29 -12.59 -1.48
N SER A 34 -11.32 -12.78 -2.36
CA SER A 34 -11.49 -12.72 -3.80
C SER A 34 -10.45 -13.59 -4.48
N ASN A 35 -10.78 -14.09 -5.68
CA ASN A 35 -9.81 -14.83 -6.49
C ASN A 35 -8.67 -13.91 -6.91
N ALA A 36 -7.46 -14.41 -6.78
CA ALA A 36 -6.26 -13.64 -7.09
C ALA A 36 -5.15 -14.54 -7.62
N THR A 37 -4.27 -13.94 -8.40
CA THR A 37 -3.13 -14.61 -9.03
C THR A 37 -1.84 -14.07 -8.45
N LEU A 38 -1.01 -14.94 -7.88
CA LEU A 38 0.37 -14.59 -7.52
C LEU A 38 1.25 -14.56 -8.77
N ARG A 39 2.01 -13.49 -8.95
CA ARG A 39 2.88 -13.26 -10.10
C ARG A 39 4.26 -12.79 -9.63
N ASN A 40 5.29 -13.42 -10.17
CA ASN A 40 6.64 -12.87 -10.13
C ASN A 40 6.83 -11.96 -11.35
N ARG A 41 7.10 -10.67 -11.14
CA ARG A 41 7.31 -9.68 -12.22
C ARG A 41 8.80 -9.45 -12.56
N GLY A 42 9.70 -10.20 -11.94
CA GLY A 42 11.15 -10.05 -12.05
C GLY A 42 11.75 -8.96 -11.15
N HIS A 43 10.96 -7.95 -10.75
CA HIS A 43 11.38 -6.89 -9.81
C HIS A 43 10.60 -6.90 -8.49
N ASP A 44 9.47 -7.61 -8.42
CA ASP A 44 8.74 -7.89 -7.17
C ASP A 44 7.86 -9.15 -7.30
N MET A 45 7.29 -9.54 -6.15
CA MET A 45 6.17 -10.46 -6.08
C MET A 45 4.88 -9.64 -5.98
N MET A 46 3.89 -9.99 -6.78
CA MET A 46 2.63 -9.27 -6.89
C MET A 46 1.43 -10.22 -6.82
N VAL A 47 0.41 -9.87 -6.05
CA VAL A 47 -0.90 -10.52 -6.08
C VAL A 47 -1.84 -9.62 -6.88
N ARG A 48 -2.37 -10.13 -8.00
CA ARG A 48 -3.36 -9.46 -8.85
C ARG A 48 -4.75 -9.99 -8.51
N PHE A 49 -5.71 -9.10 -8.27
CA PHE A 49 -7.12 -9.49 -8.16
C PHE A 49 -7.77 -9.45 -9.56
N GLU A 50 -8.47 -10.51 -9.95
CA GLU A 50 -9.12 -10.60 -11.26
C GLU A 50 -10.48 -9.86 -11.26
N GLU A 51 -11.26 -10.06 -10.18
CA GLU A 51 -12.55 -9.41 -9.95
C GLU A 51 -12.73 -9.20 -8.44
N GLY A 52 -13.38 -8.12 -8.03
CA GLY A 52 -13.65 -7.88 -6.62
C GLY A 52 -14.35 -6.57 -6.33
N SER A 53 -15.08 -6.55 -5.20
CA SER A 53 -15.66 -5.33 -4.61
C SER A 53 -14.80 -4.79 -3.46
N SER A 54 -13.54 -5.24 -3.37
CA SER A 54 -12.60 -4.80 -2.35
C SER A 54 -12.18 -3.36 -2.61
N SER A 55 -12.39 -2.46 -1.66
CA SER A 55 -12.12 -1.04 -1.85
C SER A 55 -11.75 -0.31 -0.57
N ILE A 56 -11.20 0.89 -0.76
CA ILE A 56 -11.09 1.92 0.29
C ILE A 56 -11.92 3.14 -0.10
N LYS A 57 -12.29 3.94 0.91
CA LYS A 57 -13.02 5.19 0.70
C LYS A 57 -12.26 6.38 1.28
N ILE A 58 -11.97 7.37 0.44
CA ILE A 58 -11.28 8.63 0.80
C ILE A 58 -12.16 9.78 0.31
N ASN A 59 -12.58 10.67 1.22
CA ASN A 59 -13.42 11.84 0.88
C ASN A 59 -14.65 11.49 0.00
N ASN A 60 -15.35 10.43 0.37
CA ASN A 60 -16.48 9.85 -0.37
C ASN A 60 -16.18 9.28 -1.77
N VAL A 61 -14.92 9.29 -2.21
CA VAL A 61 -14.47 8.62 -3.43
C VAL A 61 -14.06 7.18 -3.09
N GLU A 62 -14.57 6.23 -3.85
CA GLU A 62 -14.22 4.83 -3.75
C GLU A 62 -13.02 4.52 -4.66
N TYR A 63 -12.06 3.75 -4.12
CA TYR A 63 -10.90 3.27 -4.84
C TYR A 63 -10.87 1.74 -4.74
N GLN A 64 -11.02 1.05 -5.86
CA GLN A 64 -11.02 -0.41 -5.96
C GLN A 64 -9.61 -0.95 -5.83
N LEU A 65 -9.43 -2.03 -5.06
CA LEU A 65 -8.15 -2.70 -4.89
C LEU A 65 -7.83 -3.54 -6.14
N HIS A 66 -6.71 -3.26 -6.78
CA HIS A 66 -6.27 -3.98 -7.98
C HIS A 66 -5.16 -4.98 -7.71
N GLN A 67 -4.16 -4.59 -6.92
CA GLN A 67 -3.01 -5.45 -6.67
C GLN A 67 -2.28 -5.14 -5.36
N LEU A 68 -1.57 -6.14 -4.87
CA LEU A 68 -0.63 -6.08 -3.77
C LEU A 68 0.76 -6.36 -4.32
N HIS A 69 1.79 -5.66 -3.86
CA HIS A 69 3.17 -6.06 -4.13
C HIS A 69 4.09 -5.71 -2.96
N TRP A 70 5.23 -6.39 -2.89
CA TRP A 70 6.15 -6.25 -1.77
C TRP A 70 7.52 -5.74 -2.21
N HIS A 71 8.09 -4.87 -1.38
CA HIS A 71 9.47 -4.42 -1.45
C HIS A 71 10.24 -4.91 -0.21
N SER A 72 11.43 -5.46 -0.43
CA SER A 72 12.37 -5.83 0.62
C SER A 72 13.75 -5.27 0.28
N PRO A 73 14.33 -4.37 1.11
CA PRO A 73 13.77 -3.79 2.33
C PRO A 73 12.62 -2.79 2.05
N SER A 74 12.06 -2.16 3.09
CA SER A 74 11.06 -1.10 2.89
C SER A 74 11.62 0.10 2.11
N GLU A 75 10.78 0.68 1.27
CA GLU A 75 11.09 1.89 0.52
C GLU A 75 10.94 3.12 1.43
N HIS A 76 9.77 3.25 2.08
CA HIS A 76 9.51 4.29 3.07
C HIS A 76 10.31 4.05 4.34
N THR A 77 10.59 5.14 5.05
CA THR A 77 11.22 5.11 6.37
C THR A 77 10.36 5.87 7.38
N ILE A 78 10.50 5.52 8.66
CA ILE A 78 9.88 6.27 9.77
C ILE A 78 11.02 6.81 10.64
N ASN A 79 11.15 8.14 10.70
CA ASN A 79 12.24 8.82 11.40
C ASN A 79 13.62 8.30 10.98
N GLY A 80 13.83 8.14 9.67
CA GLY A 80 15.06 7.61 9.08
C GLY A 80 15.26 6.10 9.24
N ARG A 81 14.37 5.39 9.95
CA ARG A 81 14.47 3.93 10.12
C ARG A 81 13.83 3.20 8.95
N ARG A 82 14.59 2.31 8.33
CA ARG A 82 14.14 1.33 7.33
C ARG A 82 13.61 0.04 7.98
N PHE A 83 12.60 -0.56 7.37
CA PHE A 83 11.89 -1.75 7.82
C PHE A 83 12.24 -2.95 6.93
N ALA A 84 11.93 -4.16 7.41
CA ALA A 84 12.39 -5.39 6.77
C ALA A 84 11.63 -5.70 5.46
N LEU A 85 10.36 -5.29 5.39
CA LEU A 85 9.49 -5.50 4.25
C LEU A 85 8.46 -4.36 4.21
N GLU A 86 7.96 -4.05 3.02
CA GLU A 86 6.87 -3.12 2.79
C GLU A 86 5.88 -3.71 1.79
N LEU A 87 4.60 -3.76 2.17
CA LEU A 87 3.50 -4.13 1.28
C LEU A 87 2.88 -2.85 0.73
N HIS A 88 2.70 -2.76 -0.58
CA HIS A 88 1.88 -1.76 -1.25
C HIS A 88 0.57 -2.36 -1.72
N MET A 89 -0.54 -1.82 -1.25
CA MET A 89 -1.89 -2.12 -1.72
C MET A 89 -2.34 -1.02 -2.68
N VAL A 90 -2.42 -1.32 -3.97
CA VAL A 90 -2.71 -0.33 -5.02
C VAL A 90 -4.19 -0.33 -5.34
N HIS A 91 -4.79 0.86 -5.25
CA HIS A 91 -6.19 1.09 -5.53
C HIS A 91 -6.38 2.17 -6.61
N GLU A 92 -7.48 2.08 -7.35
CA GLU A 92 -7.83 3.03 -8.41
C GLU A 92 -9.31 3.40 -8.31
N SER A 93 -9.63 4.69 -8.43
CA SER A 93 -11.02 5.17 -8.52
C SER A 93 -11.54 5.11 -9.96
N LEU A 94 -12.86 5.23 -10.14
CA LEU A 94 -13.50 5.20 -11.46
C LEU A 94 -12.97 6.23 -12.47
N ASN A 95 -12.37 7.32 -11.99
CA ASN A 95 -11.75 8.36 -12.82
C ASN A 95 -10.24 8.15 -13.07
N GLY A 96 -9.69 6.99 -12.68
CA GLY A 96 -8.27 6.64 -12.87
C GLY A 96 -7.31 7.23 -11.83
N SER A 97 -7.80 7.81 -10.73
CA SER A 97 -6.92 8.32 -9.67
C SER A 97 -6.41 7.17 -8.81
N LEU A 98 -5.12 7.17 -8.49
CA LEU A 98 -4.50 6.10 -7.71
C LEU A 98 -4.41 6.45 -6.22
N ALA A 99 -4.58 5.43 -5.37
CA ALA A 99 -4.31 5.49 -3.94
C ALA A 99 -3.56 4.24 -3.49
N VAL A 100 -2.47 4.41 -2.75
CA VAL A 100 -1.66 3.30 -2.22
C VAL A 100 -1.74 3.29 -0.70
N VAL A 101 -2.11 2.14 -0.13
CA VAL A 101 -2.00 1.89 1.31
C VAL A 101 -0.76 1.04 1.53
N THR A 102 0.15 1.48 2.40
CA THR A 102 1.39 0.74 2.72
C THR A 102 1.35 0.12 4.10
N VAL A 103 1.93 -1.09 4.24
CA VAL A 103 2.17 -1.76 5.53
C VAL A 103 3.66 -2.03 5.69
N LEU A 104 4.25 -1.54 6.78
CA LEU A 104 5.66 -1.73 7.11
C LEU A 104 5.83 -2.88 8.11
N TYR A 105 6.78 -3.78 7.85
CA TYR A 105 6.99 -4.99 8.65
C TYR A 105 8.29 -4.92 9.45
N LYS A 106 8.24 -5.42 10.68
CA LYS A 106 9.44 -5.77 11.46
C LYS A 106 9.53 -7.29 11.52
N ILE A 107 10.75 -7.83 11.49
CA ILE A 107 10.97 -9.26 11.69
C ILE A 107 10.41 -9.66 13.05
N GLY A 108 9.66 -10.75 13.09
CA GLY A 108 8.95 -11.21 14.27
C GLY A 108 8.00 -12.37 13.94
N ARG A 109 6.79 -12.33 14.51
CA ARG A 109 5.78 -13.35 14.26
C ARG A 109 5.41 -13.42 12.76
N PRO A 110 5.17 -14.62 12.21
CA PRO A 110 4.70 -14.77 10.84
C PRO A 110 3.43 -13.97 10.58
N ASP A 111 3.37 -13.33 9.42
CA ASP A 111 2.16 -12.66 8.95
C ASP A 111 1.21 -13.71 8.37
N SER A 112 -0.05 -13.71 8.84
CA SER A 112 -1.03 -14.71 8.42
C SER A 112 -1.40 -14.62 6.94
N PHE A 113 -1.31 -13.42 6.34
CA PHE A 113 -1.57 -13.26 4.91
C PHE A 113 -0.44 -13.89 4.10
N LEU A 114 0.83 -13.67 4.47
CA LEU A 114 1.97 -14.26 3.78
C LEU A 114 2.03 -15.80 3.91
N ASN A 115 1.45 -16.38 4.95
CA ASN A 115 1.36 -17.84 5.09
C ASN A 115 0.33 -18.51 4.14
N LEU A 116 -0.56 -17.72 3.52
CA LEU A 116 -1.56 -18.23 2.57
C LEU A 116 -1.05 -18.25 1.13
N VAL A 117 0.05 -17.55 0.86
CA VAL A 117 0.61 -17.31 -0.47
C VAL A 117 1.73 -18.30 -0.76
#